data_AF-A0A1V6HU65-F1
#
_entry.id   AF-A0A1V6HU65-F1
#
_cell.length_a   1.000
_cell.length_b   1.000
_cell.length_c   1.000
_cell.angle_alpha   90.00
_cell.angle_beta   90.00
_cell.angle_gamma   90.00
#
_symmetry.space_group_name_H-M   'P 1'
#
loop_
_entity.id
_entity.type
_entity.pdbx_description
1 polymer ?
#
loop_
_entity_poly.entity_id
_entity_poly.type
_entity_poly.pdbx_seq_one_letter_code
_entity_poly.pdbx_strand_id
1 'polypeptide(L)'
;MAGKKQERFYRIARAKAILQLAKDGLSPVEIANLRVGDLRRSILTGEIGAVSFARRHGCSPVMSKRQYWVVLSPATVTALQPLLLGETDPARPLFPSQRHGRGHMARESVRRLIRHAQATLEEVS
;
A
#
# COMPACT_ATOMS: atom_id res chain seq x y z
N MET A 1 -4.28 13.88 -25.39
CA MET A 1 -2.97 13.31 -24.98
C MET A 1 -2.70 13.35 -23.46
N ALA A 2 -3.41 14.15 -22.66
CA ALA A 2 -3.18 14.25 -21.20
C ALA A 2 -3.50 12.97 -20.39
N GLY A 3 -4.59 12.25 -20.73
CA GLY A 3 -5.03 11.07 -19.96
C GLY A 3 -4.04 9.90 -19.92
N LYS A 4 -3.34 9.61 -21.04
CA LYS A 4 -2.35 8.52 -21.11
C LYS A 4 -1.10 8.80 -20.25
N LYS A 5 -0.70 10.07 -20.14
CA LYS A 5 0.45 10.49 -19.33
C LYS A 5 0.12 10.39 -17.83
N GLN A 6 -1.08 10.83 -17.45
CA GLN A 6 -1.60 10.70 -16.08
C GLN A 6 -1.69 9.23 -15.66
N GLU A 7 -2.23 8.37 -16.52
CA GLU A 7 -2.38 6.94 -16.25
C GLU A 7 -1.02 6.24 -16.08
N ARG A 8 -0.06 6.56 -16.96
CA ARG A 8 1.31 6.02 -16.86
C ARG A 8 1.98 6.44 -15.56
N PHE A 9 1.85 7.71 -15.17
CA PHE A 9 2.37 8.22 -13.91
C PHE A 9 1.76 7.47 -12.71
N TYR A 10 0.44 7.31 -12.68
CA TYR A 10 -0.24 6.58 -11.62
C TYR A 10 0.24 5.12 -11.51
N ARG A 11 0.43 4.43 -12.65
CA ARG A 11 0.94 3.04 -12.67
C ARG A 11 2.34 2.95 -12.07
N ILE A 12 3.23 3.89 -12.38
CA ILE A 12 4.60 3.92 -11.86
C ILE A 12 4.59 4.22 -10.35
N ALA A 13 3.84 5.25 -9.92
CA ALA A 13 3.72 5.60 -8.51
C ALA A 13 3.16 4.42 -7.69
N ARG A 14 2.13 3.76 -8.22
CA ARG A 14 1.53 2.56 -7.61
C ARG A 14 2.54 1.43 -7.44
N ALA A 15 3.27 1.10 -8.51
CA ALA A 15 4.27 0.04 -8.45
C ALA A 15 5.36 0.37 -7.42
N LYS A 16 5.85 1.62 -7.42
CA LYS A 16 6.85 2.09 -6.45
C LYS A 16 6.36 1.95 -5.00
N ALA A 17 5.14 2.38 -4.71
CA ALA A 17 4.56 2.26 -3.37
C ALA A 17 4.43 0.80 -2.92
N ILE A 18 3.97 -0.09 -3.80
CA ILE A 18 3.87 -1.53 -3.51
C ILE A 18 5.23 -2.12 -3.15
N LEU A 19 6.27 -1.77 -3.92
CA LEU A 19 7.62 -2.28 -3.67
C LEU A 19 8.22 -1.76 -2.37
N GLN A 20 8.00 -0.48 -2.05
CA GLN A 20 8.50 0.09 -0.79
C GLN A 20 7.76 -0.49 0.43
N LEU A 21 6.44 -0.69 0.35
CA LEU A 21 5.70 -1.41 1.39
C LEU A 21 6.20 -2.85 1.59
N ALA A 22 6.57 -3.54 0.51
CA ALA A 22 7.16 -4.87 0.61
C ALA A 22 8.54 -4.84 1.28
N LYS A 23 9.35 -3.80 1.03
CA LYS A 23 10.65 -3.59 1.72
C LYS A 23 10.49 -3.29 3.20
N ASP A 24 9.41 -2.61 3.59
CA ASP A 24 9.04 -2.40 4.99
C ASP A 24 8.45 -3.66 5.66
N GLY A 25 8.43 -4.80 4.95
CA GLY A 25 8.08 -6.11 5.51
C GLY A 25 6.62 -6.51 5.36
N LEU A 26 5.78 -5.74 4.64
CA LEU A 26 4.39 -6.13 4.42
C LEU A 26 4.30 -7.26 3.39
N SER A 27 3.49 -8.27 3.70
CA SER A 27 3.22 -9.36 2.79
C SER A 27 2.33 -8.91 1.61
N PRO A 28 2.35 -9.63 0.47
CA PRO A 28 1.46 -9.31 -0.66
C PRO A 28 -0.03 -9.33 -0.30
N VAL A 29 -0.43 -10.13 0.70
CA VAL A 29 -1.81 -10.21 1.18
C VAL A 29 -2.18 -8.93 1.93
N GLU A 30 -1.30 -8.45 2.80
CA GLU A 30 -1.51 -7.23 3.57
C GLU A 30 -1.59 -6.03 2.64
N ILE A 31 -0.60 -5.87 1.77
CA ILE A 31 -0.55 -4.78 0.77
C ILE A 31 -1.82 -4.74 -0.08
N ALA A 32 -2.30 -5.89 -0.57
CA ALA A 32 -3.50 -5.96 -1.38
C ALA A 32 -4.76 -5.49 -0.64
N ASN A 33 -4.86 -5.79 0.66
CA ASN A 33 -6.03 -5.49 1.47
C ASN A 33 -5.99 -4.12 2.15
N LEU A 34 -4.93 -3.34 1.98
CA LEU A 34 -4.83 -2.00 2.55
C LEU A 34 -5.94 -1.08 2.06
N ARG A 35 -6.44 -0.29 2.99
CA ARG A 35 -7.34 0.84 2.76
C ARG A 35 -6.65 2.14 3.15
N VAL A 36 -7.18 3.24 2.66
CA VAL A 36 -6.69 4.59 3.02
C VAL A 36 -6.79 4.80 4.53
N GLY A 37 -7.85 4.32 5.19
CA GLY A 37 -8.04 4.43 6.64
C GLY A 37 -7.06 3.61 7.49
N ASP A 38 -6.33 2.67 6.89
CA ASP A 38 -5.29 1.89 7.59
C ASP A 38 -4.01 2.72 7.74
N LEU A 39 -3.85 3.81 6.98
CA LEU A 39 -2.70 4.70 7.06
C LEU A 39 -2.82 5.61 8.29
N ARG A 40 -1.77 5.62 9.11
CA ARG A 40 -1.68 6.47 10.30
C ARG A 40 -0.81 7.67 10.00
N ARG A 41 -1.41 8.84 10.23
CA ARG A 41 -0.76 10.13 10.07
C ARG A 41 -0.27 10.63 11.41
N SER A 42 0.92 11.23 11.41
CA SER A 42 1.42 12.01 12.52
C SER A 42 0.49 13.19 12.77
N ILE A 43 0.14 13.42 14.04
CA ILE A 43 -0.69 14.57 14.45
C ILE A 43 0.09 15.88 14.28
N LEU A 44 1.42 15.83 14.41
CA LEU A 44 2.28 17.01 14.36
C LEU A 44 2.61 17.45 12.93
N THR A 45 2.84 16.48 12.04
CA THR A 45 3.30 16.77 10.66
C THR A 45 2.24 16.51 9.59
N GLY A 46 1.15 15.79 9.92
CA GLY A 46 0.12 15.37 8.96
C GLY A 46 0.60 14.29 7.96
N GLU A 47 1.89 13.94 8.01
CA GLU A 47 2.51 12.94 7.17
C GLU A 47 2.17 11.52 7.63
N ILE A 48 2.16 10.60 6.68
CA ILE A 48 1.96 9.17 6.97
C ILE A 48 3.23 8.67 7.65
N GLY A 49 3.09 7.97 8.77
CA GLY A 49 4.23 7.39 9.49
C GLY A 49 4.10 5.88 9.72
N ALA A 50 2.89 5.33 9.63
CA ALA A 50 2.66 3.93 9.88
C ALA A 50 1.42 3.39 9.14
N VAL A 51 1.32 2.07 9.07
CA VAL A 51 0.11 1.34 8.72
C VAL A 51 -0.38 0.58 9.93
N SER A 52 -1.64 0.75 10.28
CA SER A 52 -2.28 -0.04 11.33
C SER A 52 -3.14 -1.14 10.73
N PHE A 53 -3.10 -2.31 11.34
CA PHE A 53 -3.91 -3.44 10.93
C PHE A 53 -4.73 -3.95 12.11
N ALA A 54 -5.98 -4.34 11.81
CA ALA A 54 -6.77 -5.15 12.74
C ALA A 54 -6.19 -6.58 12.77
N ARG A 55 -5.93 -7.12 13.96
CA ARG A 55 -5.55 -8.54 14.07
C ARG A 55 -6.71 -9.44 13.60
N ARG A 56 -6.38 -10.50 12.85
CA ARG A 56 -7.35 -11.46 12.31
C ARG A 56 -8.01 -12.31 13.40
N HIS A 57 -9.23 -12.78 13.09
CA HIS A 57 -10.07 -13.66 13.90
C HIS A 57 -9.33 -14.91 14.42
N GLY A 58 -9.71 -15.38 15.61
CA GLY A 58 -9.09 -16.50 16.34
C GLY A 58 -8.30 -16.09 17.59
N CYS A 59 -8.14 -14.79 17.83
CA CYS A 59 -7.59 -14.24 19.07
C CYS A 59 -8.70 -13.96 20.09
N SER A 60 -8.38 -14.01 21.40
CA SER A 60 -9.33 -13.65 22.47
C SER A 60 -9.90 -12.23 22.27
N PRO A 61 -11.11 -11.91 22.77
CA PRO A 61 -11.74 -10.59 22.61
C PRO A 61 -10.89 -9.41 23.09
N VAL A 62 -9.96 -9.65 24.01
CA VAL A 62 -8.99 -8.64 24.51
C VAL A 62 -7.81 -8.50 23.54
N MET A 63 -7.36 -9.59 22.92
CA MET A 63 -6.28 -9.61 21.94
C MET A 63 -6.72 -9.14 20.55
N SER A 64 -7.97 -9.37 20.15
CA SER A 64 -8.53 -8.93 18.87
C SER A 64 -8.69 -7.40 18.80
N LYS A 65 -8.68 -6.70 19.94
CA LYS A 65 -8.61 -5.24 20.01
C LYS A 65 -7.21 -4.67 19.81
N ARG A 66 -6.15 -5.49 19.85
CA ARG A 66 -4.78 -5.01 19.65
C ARG A 66 -4.50 -4.83 18.16
N GLN A 67 -4.28 -3.58 17.77
CA GLN A 67 -3.78 -3.23 16.44
C GLN A 67 -2.27 -3.47 16.39
N TYR A 68 -1.77 -4.02 15.29
CA TYR A 68 -0.33 -3.99 15.01
C TYR A 68 -0.03 -2.86 14.05
N TRP A 69 1.14 -2.26 14.25
CA TRP A 69 1.59 -1.09 13.53
C TRP A 69 2.88 -1.45 12.80
N VAL A 70 2.95 -1.17 11.52
CA VAL A 70 4.20 -1.18 10.78
C VAL A 70 4.61 0.26 10.55
N VAL A 71 5.74 0.65 11.14
CA VAL A 71 6.34 1.98 10.90
C VAL A 71 6.90 1.99 9.49
N LEU A 72 6.52 2.99 8.72
CA LEU A 72 6.92 3.10 7.32
C LEU A 72 8.26 3.83 7.19
N SER A 73 9.12 3.35 6.31
CA SER A 73 10.35 4.06 5.98
C SER A 73 10.04 5.37 5.23
N PRO A 74 10.92 6.39 5.32
CA PRO A 74 10.72 7.64 4.58
C PRO A 74 10.51 7.43 3.07
N ALA A 75 11.20 6.43 2.49
CA ALA A 75 11.04 6.07 1.08
C ALA A 75 9.61 5.59 0.74
N THR A 76 9.00 4.82 1.64
CA THR A 76 7.59 4.39 1.50
C THR A 76 6.64 5.56 1.61
N VAL A 77 6.86 6.46 2.58
CA VAL A 77 6.03 7.65 2.77
C VAL A 77 6.03 8.51 1.51
N THR A 78 7.21 8.82 0.95
CA THR A 78 7.33 9.56 -0.32
C THR A 78 6.68 8.83 -1.49
N ALA A 79 6.76 7.49 -1.53
CA ALA A 79 6.13 6.71 -2.59
C ALA A 79 4.59 6.71 -2.52
N LEU A 80 4.02 6.85 -1.32
CA LEU A 80 2.57 6.89 -1.11
C LEU A 80 1.95 8.27 -1.37
N GLN A 81 2.69 9.36 -1.15
CA GLN A 81 2.18 10.74 -1.29
C GLN A 81 1.41 10.98 -2.61
N PRO A 82 1.92 10.63 -3.81
CA PRO A 82 1.21 10.91 -5.07
C PRO A 82 -0.11 10.13 -5.23
N LEU A 83 -0.28 9.02 -4.50
CA LEU A 83 -1.47 8.17 -4.59
C LEU A 83 -2.62 8.68 -3.72
N LEU A 84 -2.34 9.59 -2.80
CA LEU A 84 -3.27 10.05 -1.77
C LEU A 84 -3.70 11.50 -1.96
N LEU A 85 -3.27 12.13 -3.06
CA LEU A 85 -3.67 13.49 -3.42
C LEU A 85 -5.19 13.55 -3.66
N GLY A 86 -5.89 14.25 -2.77
CA GLY A 86 -7.35 14.44 -2.84
C GLY A 86 -8.18 13.26 -2.32
N GLU A 87 -7.55 12.24 -1.74
CA GLU A 87 -8.26 11.06 -1.25
C GLU A 87 -8.62 11.16 0.24
N THR A 88 -9.91 11.10 0.56
CA THR A 88 -10.41 11.22 1.93
C THR A 88 -11.27 10.05 2.39
N ASP A 89 -11.71 9.17 1.48
CA ASP A 89 -12.54 8.01 1.85
C ASP A 89 -11.70 6.94 2.55
N PRO A 90 -11.90 6.70 3.88
CA PRO A 90 -11.13 5.72 4.62
C PRO A 90 -11.43 4.27 4.21
N ALA A 91 -12.60 3.99 3.64
CA ALA A 91 -12.99 2.65 3.21
C ALA A 91 -12.39 2.26 1.86
N ARG A 92 -11.89 3.24 1.11
CA ARG A 92 -11.33 3.02 -0.22
C ARG A 92 -10.07 2.14 -0.15
N PRO A 93 -9.95 1.14 -1.03
CA PRO A 93 -8.70 0.40 -1.21
C PRO A 93 -7.55 1.34 -1.56
N LEU A 94 -6.42 1.18 -0.87
CA LEU A 94 -5.19 1.93 -1.17
C LEU A 94 -4.71 1.64 -2.60
N PHE A 95 -4.88 0.39 -3.04
CA PHE A 95 -4.58 -0.05 -4.39
C PHE A 95 -5.84 -0.64 -5.05
N PRO A 96 -6.63 0.17 -5.77
CA PRO A 96 -7.88 -0.30 -6.37
C PRO A 96 -7.65 -1.22 -7.58
N SER A 97 -8.61 -2.10 -7.86
CA SER A 97 -8.62 -2.95 -9.05
C SER A 97 -8.76 -2.10 -10.33
N GLN A 98 -8.02 -2.44 -11.39
CA GLN A 98 -8.12 -1.74 -12.67
C GLN A 98 -9.37 -2.12 -13.48
N ARG A 99 -9.91 -3.33 -13.27
CA ARG A 99 -10.99 -3.86 -14.10
C ARG A 99 -12.34 -3.17 -13.85
N HIS A 100 -12.60 -2.68 -12.64
CA HIS A 100 -13.90 -2.04 -12.33
C HIS A 100 -13.81 -0.86 -11.34
N GLY A 101 -12.61 -0.44 -10.92
CA GLY A 101 -12.42 0.67 -9.96
C GLY A 101 -12.98 0.41 -8.55
N ARG A 102 -13.80 -0.62 -8.38
CA ARG A 102 -14.35 -1.09 -7.11
C ARG A 102 -13.56 -2.31 -6.65
N GLY A 103 -13.12 -2.28 -5.39
CA GLY A 103 -12.42 -3.39 -4.74
C GLY A 103 -10.90 -3.36 -4.84
N HIS A 104 -10.29 -4.24 -4.06
CA HIS A 104 -8.85 -4.33 -3.87
C HIS A 104 -8.12 -4.90 -5.09
N MET A 105 -6.86 -4.52 -5.26
CA MET A 105 -5.93 -5.19 -6.18
C MET A 105 -5.87 -6.68 -5.84
N ALA A 106 -5.86 -7.54 -6.86
CA ALA A 106 -5.65 -8.96 -6.63
C ALA A 106 -4.27 -9.20 -6.00
N ARG A 107 -4.22 -10.00 -4.93
CA ARG A 107 -2.99 -10.42 -4.26
C ARG A 107 -1.93 -10.93 -5.24
N GLU A 108 -2.35 -11.73 -6.22
CA GLU A 108 -1.42 -12.32 -7.18
C GLU A 108 -0.77 -11.28 -8.10
N SER A 109 -1.46 -10.16 -8.37
CA SER A 109 -0.88 -9.05 -9.10
C SER A 109 0.19 -8.33 -8.27
N VAL A 110 -0.03 -8.16 -6.96
CA VAL A 110 0.97 -7.61 -6.03
C VAL A 110 2.19 -8.53 -5.96
N ARG A 111 1.96 -9.84 -5.79
CA ARG A 111 3.03 -10.84 -5.75
C ARG A 111 3.86 -10.87 -7.03
N ARG A 112 3.22 -10.80 -8.20
CA ARG A 112 3.93 -10.75 -9.49
C ARG A 112 4.81 -9.52 -9.62
N LEU A 113 4.32 -8.35 -9.20
CA LEU A 113 5.12 -7.12 -9.20
C LEU A 113 6.36 -7.22 -8.32
N ILE A 114 6.21 -7.74 -7.10
CA ILE A 114 7.32 -7.90 -6.16
C ILE A 114 8.37 -8.86 -6.73
N ARG A 115 7.94 -10.03 -7.23
CA ARG A 115 8.85 -11.02 -7.83
C ARG A 115 9.60 -10.48 -9.05
N HIS A 116 8.91 -9.77 -9.94
CA HIS A 116 9.56 -9.19 -11.11
C HIS A 116 10.61 -8.15 -10.69
N ALA A 117 10.32 -7.31 -9.70
CA ALA A 117 11.29 -6.34 -9.23
C ALA A 117 12.52 -6.99 -8.58
N GLN A 118 12.34 -8.11 -7.87
CA GLN A 118 13.45 -8.90 -7.33
C GLN A 118 14.33 -9.49 -8.44
N ALA A 119 13.72 -10.14 -9.44
CA ALA A 119 14.46 -10.70 -10.58
C ALA A 119 15.28 -9.65 -11.34
N THR A 120 14.70 -8.46 -11.57
CA THR A 120 15.42 -7.36 -12.24
C THR A 120 16.60 -6.83 -11.41
N LEU A 121 16.56 -6.93 -10.08
CA LEU A 121 17.69 -6.53 -9.23
C LEU A 121 18.80 -7.58 -9.24
N GLU A 122 18.44 -8.87 -9.30
CA GLU A 122 19.38 -9.98 -9.41
C GLU A 122 20.12 -9.99 -10.76
N GLU A 123 19.45 -9.63 -11.87
CA GLU A 123 20.07 -9.54 -13.20
C GLU A 123 21.08 -8.38 -13.36
N VAL A 124 21.04 -7.39 -12.47
CA VAL A 124 21.86 -6.16 -12.53
C VAL A 124 23.00 -6.17 -11.49
N SER A 125 22.99 -7.15 -10.57
CA SER A 125 24.02 -7.32 -9.53
C SER A 125 25.11 -8.29 -9.96
#